data_AF-A0A2Y9P3E1-F1
#
_entry.id   AF-A0A2Y9P3E1-F1
#
_cell.length_a   1.000
_cell.length_b   1.000
_cell.length_c   1.000
_cell.angle_alpha   90.00
_cell.angle_beta   90.00
_cell.angle_gamma   90.00
#
_symmetry.space_group_name_H-M   'P 1'
#
loop_
_entity.id
_entity.type
_entity.pdbx_description
1 polymer ?
#
loop_
_entity_poly.entity_id
_entity_poly.type
_entity_poly.pdbx_seq_one_letter_code
_entity_poly.pdbx_strand_id
1 'polypeptide(L)'
;METIQTSSLQTPSRTQFTSWQSSKIKSIETFAVNICEHFLSSFNHVIRVQVYVEEVPWKRFEKNGVKHVHAFIHTPTGTHFCEVEQLRSGPPVINSGIKDLKVLKTTQSGFEGFIRDQFTTLPEVKDRCFATQVYCKWRYHQGRDVDFEATWDTVRDVVLKKFAGPYDKGEYSPSIQKTLYDIQVLSLNQVPEIEAMEISLPNIHYFTIDMSQMGLINREEVLLPLDNPYGRITGTVKRKLTSKL
;
A
#
# COMPACT_ATOMS: atom_id res chain seq x y z
N MET A 1 -1.38 -32.36 -0.67
CA MET A 1 -1.33 -30.91 -0.44
C MET A 1 -1.87 -30.27 -1.72
N GLU A 2 -3.17 -30.05 -1.79
CA GLU A 2 -3.75 -29.27 -2.89
C GLU A 2 -3.80 -27.82 -2.44
N THR A 3 -2.92 -27.01 -3.01
CA THR A 3 -3.04 -25.56 -2.95
C THR A 3 -4.12 -25.17 -3.95
N ILE A 4 -5.34 -24.94 -3.47
CA ILE A 4 -6.37 -24.31 -4.29
C ILE A 4 -5.99 -22.82 -4.42
N GLN A 5 -5.18 -22.48 -5.42
CA GLN A 5 -5.11 -21.11 -5.93
C GLN A 5 -6.38 -20.89 -6.75
N THR A 6 -7.37 -20.19 -6.19
CA THR A 6 -8.56 -19.77 -6.93
C THR A 6 -8.23 -18.56 -7.82
N SER A 7 -7.42 -18.75 -8.86
CA SER A 7 -7.49 -17.89 -10.04
C SER A 7 -8.70 -18.37 -10.87
N SER A 8 -9.73 -17.53 -10.96
CA SER A 8 -11.03 -17.81 -11.59
C SER A 8 -11.96 -18.79 -10.84
N LEU A 9 -12.86 -18.22 -10.01
CA LEU A 9 -14.10 -18.90 -9.64
C LEU A 9 -14.95 -19.06 -10.90
N GLN A 10 -14.92 -20.25 -11.50
CA GLN A 10 -15.97 -20.71 -12.39
C GLN A 10 -17.24 -20.85 -11.54
N THR A 11 -18.00 -19.76 -11.46
CA THR A 11 -19.28 -19.61 -10.74
C THR A 11 -19.22 -19.91 -9.23
N PRO A 12 -19.20 -18.89 -8.35
CA PRO A 12 -19.61 -19.10 -6.96
C PRO A 12 -21.02 -19.69 -6.98
N SER A 13 -21.24 -20.84 -6.35
CA SER A 13 -22.57 -21.44 -6.27
C SER A 13 -23.56 -20.42 -5.68
N ARG A 14 -24.78 -20.34 -6.22
CA ARG A 14 -25.84 -19.39 -5.80
C ARG A 14 -26.04 -19.30 -4.28
N THR A 15 -25.75 -20.38 -3.56
CA THR A 15 -25.83 -20.51 -2.09
C THR A 15 -24.86 -19.59 -1.34
N GLN A 16 -23.70 -19.27 -1.93
CA GLN A 16 -22.74 -18.35 -1.32
C GLN A 16 -23.32 -16.93 -1.30
N PHE A 17 -23.78 -16.40 -2.44
CA PHE A 17 -24.35 -15.05 -2.55
C PHE A 17 -25.52 -14.77 -1.59
N THR A 18 -26.31 -15.78 -1.25
CA THR A 18 -27.46 -15.63 -0.34
C THR A 18 -27.07 -15.43 1.12
N SER A 19 -25.99 -16.05 1.62
CA SER A 19 -25.51 -15.76 2.98
C SER A 19 -24.82 -14.39 3.05
N TRP A 20 -24.15 -13.97 1.97
CA TRP A 20 -23.50 -12.66 1.84
C TRP A 20 -24.46 -11.47 1.88
N GLN A 21 -25.68 -11.62 1.36
CA GLN A 21 -26.71 -10.57 1.47
C GLN A 21 -27.22 -10.37 2.91
N SER A 22 -27.09 -11.38 3.77
CA SER A 22 -27.59 -11.34 5.14
C SER A 22 -26.58 -10.76 6.14
N SER A 23 -25.28 -10.82 5.83
CA SER A 23 -24.25 -10.16 6.61
C SER A 23 -24.11 -8.70 6.13
N LYS A 24 -24.21 -7.75 7.06
CA LYS A 24 -23.86 -6.35 6.76
C LYS A 24 -22.34 -6.30 6.51
N ILE A 25 -21.91 -6.43 5.26
CA ILE A 25 -20.51 -6.22 4.87
C ILE A 25 -20.17 -4.77 5.22
N LYS A 26 -19.35 -4.59 6.26
CA LYS A 26 -18.90 -3.27 6.72
C LYS A 26 -17.52 -2.90 6.17
N SER A 27 -16.68 -3.89 5.85
CA SER A 27 -15.35 -3.73 5.25
C SER A 27 -14.96 -4.98 4.45
N ILE A 28 -13.95 -4.88 3.59
CA ILE A 28 -13.43 -6.02 2.82
C ILE A 28 -12.78 -7.10 3.70
N GLU A 29 -12.18 -6.73 4.84
CA GLU A 29 -11.59 -7.66 5.81
C GLU A 29 -12.67 -8.50 6.47
N THR A 30 -13.78 -7.87 6.88
CA THR A 30 -14.92 -8.56 7.49
C THR A 30 -15.51 -9.55 6.49
N PHE A 31 -15.60 -9.16 5.21
CA PHE A 31 -16.02 -10.05 4.14
C PHE A 31 -15.08 -11.25 3.99
N ALA A 32 -13.76 -11.02 3.98
CA ALA A 32 -12.78 -12.09 3.87
C ALA A 32 -12.78 -13.05 5.08
N VAL A 33 -12.93 -12.54 6.31
CA VAL A 33 -13.07 -13.35 7.53
C VAL A 33 -14.29 -14.25 7.45
N ASN A 34 -15.45 -13.69 7.08
CA ASN A 34 -16.67 -14.47 6.91
C ASN A 34 -16.48 -15.60 5.86
N ILE A 35 -15.66 -15.40 4.82
CA ILE A 35 -15.42 -16.43 3.79
C ILE A 35 -14.61 -17.57 4.42
N CYS A 36 -13.55 -17.23 5.14
CA CYS A 36 -12.74 -18.20 5.89
C CYS A 36 -13.59 -19.02 6.86
N GLU A 37 -14.42 -18.36 7.66
CA GLU A 37 -15.32 -19.01 8.63
C GLU A 37 -16.32 -19.94 7.97
N HIS A 38 -16.93 -19.52 6.85
CA HIS A 38 -17.89 -20.34 6.13
C HIS A 38 -17.28 -21.68 5.67
N PHE A 39 -16.12 -21.65 5.02
CA PHE A 39 -15.49 -22.87 4.52
C PHE A 39 -14.99 -23.78 5.65
N LEU A 40 -14.41 -23.21 6.70
CA LEU A 40 -13.91 -23.98 7.84
C LEU A 40 -15.04 -24.61 8.66
N SER A 41 -16.17 -23.93 8.82
CA SER A 41 -17.34 -24.46 9.55
C SER A 41 -18.16 -25.47 8.73
N SER A 42 -18.24 -25.28 7.41
CA SER A 42 -19.11 -26.12 6.55
C SER A 42 -18.46 -27.44 6.14
N PHE A 43 -17.12 -27.50 6.05
CA PHE A 43 -16.42 -28.64 5.46
C PHE A 43 -15.29 -29.15 6.35
N ASN A 44 -15.52 -30.22 7.12
CA ASN A 44 -14.55 -30.75 8.10
C ASN A 44 -13.17 -31.12 7.53
N HIS A 45 -13.07 -31.44 6.24
CA HIS A 45 -11.80 -31.79 5.59
C HIS A 45 -10.95 -30.57 5.19
N VAL A 46 -11.51 -29.35 5.22
CA VAL A 46 -10.78 -28.12 4.89
C VAL A 46 -9.93 -27.69 6.08
N ILE A 47 -8.60 -27.70 5.95
CA ILE A 47 -7.69 -27.39 7.07
C ILE A 47 -7.17 -25.94 7.07
N ARG A 48 -7.32 -25.23 5.95
CA ARG A 48 -6.84 -23.87 5.77
C ARG A 48 -7.66 -23.15 4.70
N VAL A 49 -7.94 -21.88 4.92
CA VAL A 49 -8.56 -20.99 3.92
C VAL A 49 -7.75 -19.71 3.85
N GLN A 50 -7.55 -19.20 2.64
CA GLN A 50 -6.90 -17.92 2.39
C GLN A 50 -7.75 -17.15 1.38
N VAL A 51 -8.00 -15.88 1.68
CA VAL A 51 -8.88 -15.01 0.89
C VAL A 51 -8.15 -13.70 0.65
N TYR A 52 -8.02 -13.33 -0.62
CA TYR A 52 -7.57 -12.02 -1.04
C TYR A 52 -8.76 -11.24 -1.58
N VAL A 53 -8.93 -10.00 -1.13
CA VAL A 53 -9.98 -9.09 -1.59
C VAL A 53 -9.35 -7.76 -1.96
N GLU A 54 -9.80 -7.19 -3.06
CA GLU A 54 -9.41 -5.87 -3.53
C GLU A 54 -10.67 -5.07 -3.79
N GLU A 55 -10.71 -3.86 -3.24
CA GLU A 55 -11.82 -2.94 -3.45
C GLU A 55 -11.61 -2.14 -4.74
N VAL A 56 -12.64 -2.10 -5.59
CA VAL A 56 -12.64 -1.18 -6.73
C VAL A 56 -12.83 0.25 -6.20
N PRO A 57 -11.92 1.21 -6.47
CA PRO A 57 -11.88 2.51 -5.79
C PRO A 57 -12.93 3.49 -6.35
N TRP A 58 -14.20 3.17 -6.12
CA TRP A 58 -15.33 4.04 -6.44
C TRP A 58 -15.46 5.14 -5.39
N LYS A 59 -15.38 6.40 -5.82
CA LYS A 59 -15.69 7.56 -4.98
C LYS A 59 -17.05 8.11 -5.35
N ARG A 60 -17.88 8.44 -4.36
CA ARG A 60 -19.17 9.11 -4.60
C ARG A 60 -18.92 10.47 -5.27
N PHE A 61 -19.71 10.81 -6.30
CA PHE A 61 -19.64 12.12 -6.94
C PHE A 61 -19.83 13.22 -5.88
N GLU A 62 -19.01 14.27 -5.95
CA GLU A 62 -19.08 15.39 -5.02
C GLU A 62 -18.86 16.70 -5.76
N LYS A 63 -19.72 17.69 -5.51
CA LYS A 63 -19.61 19.06 -6.07
C LYS A 63 -20.03 20.06 -5.00
N ASN A 64 -19.19 21.07 -4.73
CA ASN A 64 -19.44 22.09 -3.71
C ASN A 64 -19.79 21.50 -2.32
N GLY A 65 -19.13 20.40 -1.93
CA GLY A 65 -19.39 19.68 -0.67
C GLY A 65 -20.64 18.81 -0.65
N VAL A 66 -21.44 18.78 -1.74
CA VAL A 66 -22.65 17.95 -1.84
C VAL A 66 -22.34 16.65 -2.55
N LYS A 67 -22.59 15.52 -1.88
CA LYS A 67 -22.41 14.18 -2.42
C LYS A 67 -23.65 13.72 -3.19
N HIS A 68 -23.46 13.16 -4.39
CA HIS A 68 -24.55 12.64 -5.20
C HIS A 68 -25.15 11.37 -4.59
N VAL A 69 -26.47 11.20 -4.68
CA VAL A 69 -27.20 10.09 -4.03
C VAL A 69 -26.89 8.71 -4.63
N HIS A 70 -26.52 8.64 -5.91
CA HIS A 70 -26.32 7.36 -6.62
C HIS A 70 -25.26 7.39 -7.73
N ALA A 71 -24.43 8.44 -7.82
CA ALA A 71 -23.40 8.53 -8.86
C ALA A 71 -22.00 8.38 -8.25
N PHE A 72 -21.13 7.67 -8.94
CA PHE A 72 -19.79 7.30 -8.50
C PHE A 72 -18.78 7.48 -9.64
N ILE A 73 -17.57 7.92 -9.29
CA ILE A 73 -16.42 8.10 -10.19
C ILE A 73 -15.29 7.16 -9.76
N HIS A 74 -14.70 6.47 -10.72
CA HIS A 74 -13.54 5.62 -10.47
C HIS A 74 -12.31 6.49 -10.17
N THR A 75 -11.76 6.39 -8.96
CA THR A 75 -10.69 7.30 -8.46
C THR A 75 -9.54 6.50 -7.83
N PRO A 76 -8.58 6.00 -8.63
CA PRO A 76 -7.50 5.14 -8.14
C PRO A 76 -6.38 5.94 -7.44
N THR A 77 -6.70 6.59 -6.32
CA THR A 77 -5.77 7.40 -5.51
C THR A 77 -5.27 6.62 -4.29
N GLY A 78 -4.90 5.37 -4.52
CA GLY A 78 -4.68 4.32 -3.52
C GLY A 78 -5.84 3.34 -3.46
N THR A 79 -5.55 2.06 -3.64
CA THR A 79 -6.51 0.96 -3.67
C THR A 79 -6.41 0.15 -2.38
N HIS A 80 -7.53 -0.03 -1.69
CA HIS A 80 -7.63 -0.88 -0.51
C HIS A 80 -7.68 -2.34 -0.92
N PHE A 81 -6.81 -3.15 -0.31
CA PHE A 81 -6.87 -4.60 -0.41
C PHE A 81 -6.68 -5.23 0.97
N CYS A 82 -7.14 -6.46 1.13
CA CYS A 82 -6.87 -7.27 2.31
C CYS A 82 -6.55 -8.72 1.95
N GLU A 83 -5.84 -9.38 2.86
CA GLU A 83 -5.54 -10.80 2.81
C GLU A 83 -5.79 -11.42 4.18
N VAL A 84 -6.71 -12.37 4.23
CA VAL A 84 -7.05 -13.12 5.44
C VAL A 84 -6.67 -14.58 5.24
N GLU A 85 -5.90 -15.13 6.16
CA GLU A 85 -5.56 -16.56 6.23
C GLU A 85 -6.04 -17.14 7.55
N GLN A 86 -6.70 -18.29 7.52
CA GLN A 86 -7.17 -18.98 8.72
C GLN A 86 -6.92 -20.48 8.62
N LEU A 87 -6.27 -21.03 9.65
CA LEU A 87 -6.15 -22.47 9.86
C LEU A 87 -7.37 -23.00 10.61
N ARG A 88 -7.74 -24.26 10.39
CA ARG A 88 -8.80 -24.93 11.16
C ARG A 88 -8.48 -24.87 12.65
N SER A 89 -9.48 -24.48 13.44
CA SER A 89 -9.36 -24.29 14.89
C SER A 89 -8.37 -23.21 15.33
N GLY A 90 -7.88 -22.38 14.42
CA GLY A 90 -7.03 -21.24 14.70
C GLY A 90 -7.74 -19.90 14.46
N PRO A 91 -7.27 -18.81 15.06
CA PRO A 91 -7.76 -17.46 14.76
C PRO A 91 -7.35 -17.03 13.34
N PRO A 92 -8.13 -16.14 12.68
CA PRO A 92 -7.73 -15.55 11.41
C PRO A 92 -6.53 -14.61 11.58
N VAL A 93 -5.63 -14.61 10.60
CA VAL A 93 -4.56 -13.62 10.44
C VAL A 93 -5.01 -12.64 9.36
N ILE A 94 -5.16 -11.37 9.74
CA ILE A 94 -5.69 -10.32 8.86
C ILE A 94 -4.55 -9.39 8.47
N ASN A 95 -4.40 -9.19 7.16
CA ASN A 95 -3.55 -8.14 6.61
C ASN A 95 -4.41 -7.20 5.78
N SER A 96 -4.17 -5.90 5.89
CA SER A 96 -4.74 -4.89 5.00
C SER A 96 -3.62 -4.14 4.30
N GLY A 97 -3.96 -3.40 3.25
CA GLY A 97 -2.93 -2.70 2.49
C GLY A 97 -3.45 -1.65 1.53
N ILE A 98 -2.48 -0.87 1.05
CA ILE A 98 -2.61 0.12 0.00
C ILE A 98 -1.74 -0.34 -1.16
N LYS A 99 -2.30 -0.38 -2.35
CA LYS A 99 -1.53 -0.52 -3.60
C LYS A 99 -1.96 0.54 -4.61
N ASP A 100 -1.21 0.64 -5.70
CA ASP A 100 -1.52 1.51 -6.84
C ASP A 100 -1.66 3.01 -6.50
N LEU A 101 -1.11 3.44 -5.37
CA LEU A 101 -1.00 4.85 -4.99
C LEU A 101 0.23 5.47 -5.67
N LYS A 102 0.00 6.13 -6.80
CA LYS A 102 1.06 6.85 -7.54
C LYS A 102 1.20 8.28 -7.02
N VAL A 103 2.43 8.65 -6.64
CA VAL A 103 2.76 10.00 -6.17
C VAL A 103 4.09 10.47 -6.74
N LEU A 104 4.22 11.78 -6.95
CA LEU A 104 5.42 12.44 -7.44
C LEU A 104 5.61 13.75 -6.69
N LYS A 105 6.84 14.03 -6.27
CA LYS A 105 7.29 15.38 -5.89
C LYS A 105 8.48 15.79 -6.73
N THR A 106 8.52 17.06 -7.11
CA THR A 106 9.49 17.59 -8.08
C THR A 106 10.82 18.02 -7.46
N THR A 107 10.89 18.10 -6.13
CA THR A 107 12.04 18.58 -5.37
C THR A 107 12.02 17.96 -3.96
N GLN A 108 12.87 18.45 -3.05
CA GLN A 108 12.98 18.00 -1.66
C GLN A 108 13.32 16.51 -1.57
N SER A 109 14.11 16.03 -2.53
CA SER A 109 14.71 14.69 -2.51
C SER A 109 16.13 14.76 -3.05
N GLY A 110 17.08 14.19 -2.32
CA GLY A 110 18.45 14.02 -2.78
C GLY A 110 18.89 12.57 -2.73
N PHE A 111 20.10 12.34 -3.23
CA PHE A 111 20.83 11.09 -3.10
C PHE A 111 22.33 11.35 -3.25
N GLU A 112 23.01 11.34 -2.11
CA GLU A 112 24.46 11.62 -1.98
C GLU A 112 25.09 10.73 -0.91
N GLY A 113 26.42 10.65 -0.88
CA GLY A 113 27.17 9.87 0.10
C GLY A 113 27.11 8.35 -0.11
N PHE A 114 26.76 7.89 -1.31
CA PHE A 114 26.75 6.47 -1.65
C PHE A 114 28.16 5.95 -1.99
N ILE A 115 28.35 4.64 -1.82
CA ILE A 115 29.61 3.96 -2.16
C ILE A 115 29.87 4.10 -3.66
N ARG A 116 31.10 4.45 -4.02
CA ARG A 116 31.57 4.53 -5.41
C ARG A 116 32.54 3.39 -5.69
N ASP A 117 32.26 2.65 -6.75
CA ASP A 117 33.14 1.64 -7.32
C ASP A 117 33.46 1.97 -8.79
N GLN A 118 34.19 1.08 -9.46
CA GLN A 118 34.57 1.24 -10.87
C GLN A 118 33.38 1.27 -11.86
N PHE A 119 32.16 0.92 -11.43
CA PHE A 119 30.95 0.90 -12.26
C PHE A 119 29.97 2.04 -11.93
N THR A 120 30.31 2.86 -10.94
CA THR A 120 29.42 3.92 -10.46
C THR A 120 29.52 5.16 -11.36
N THR A 121 28.57 5.30 -12.29
CA THR A 121 28.43 6.49 -13.16
C THR A 121 27.43 7.52 -12.64
N LEU A 122 26.64 7.16 -11.63
CA LEU A 122 25.59 8.01 -11.07
C LEU A 122 26.21 9.25 -10.40
N PRO A 123 25.84 10.48 -10.79
CA PRO A 123 26.23 11.68 -10.06
C PRO A 123 25.47 11.78 -8.74
N GLU A 124 26.12 12.38 -7.74
CA GLU A 124 25.43 12.77 -6.51
C GLU A 124 24.54 13.97 -6.79
N VAL A 125 23.33 13.96 -6.23
CA VAL A 125 22.34 15.01 -6.44
C VAL A 125 21.75 15.44 -5.11
N LYS A 126 21.67 16.76 -4.91
CA LYS A 126 21.02 17.35 -3.73
C LYS A 126 19.55 17.64 -3.98
N ASP A 127 19.14 17.71 -5.24
CA ASP A 127 17.74 17.81 -5.61
C ASP A 127 17.45 16.91 -6.82
N ARG A 128 16.27 16.31 -6.82
CA ARG A 128 15.74 15.47 -7.91
C ARG A 128 14.24 15.24 -7.71
N CYS A 129 13.57 14.85 -8.80
CA CYS A 129 12.25 14.27 -8.70
C CYS A 129 12.27 12.94 -7.90
N PHE A 130 11.24 12.73 -7.10
CA PHE A 130 10.95 11.45 -6.48
C PHE A 130 9.52 11.04 -6.83
N ALA A 131 9.40 10.00 -7.66
CA ALA A 131 8.13 9.39 -8.03
C ALA A 131 8.10 7.93 -7.59
N THR A 132 6.95 7.47 -7.10
CA THR A 132 6.77 6.09 -6.64
C THR A 132 5.33 5.63 -6.80
N GLN A 133 5.14 4.30 -6.83
CA GLN A 133 3.84 3.65 -6.70
C GLN A 133 3.86 2.85 -5.40
N VAL A 134 3.21 3.38 -4.37
CA VAL A 134 3.27 2.81 -3.02
C VAL A 134 2.56 1.46 -2.99
N TYR A 135 3.28 0.46 -2.52
CA TYR A 135 2.71 -0.76 -1.98
C TYR A 135 3.00 -0.82 -0.49
N CYS A 136 1.96 -0.91 0.33
CA CYS A 136 2.03 -1.01 1.78
C CYS A 136 1.09 -2.13 2.22
N LYS A 137 1.58 -3.06 3.03
CA LYS A 137 0.80 -4.15 3.61
C LYS A 137 1.11 -4.23 5.09
N TRP A 138 0.09 -4.30 5.93
CA TRP A 138 0.26 -4.42 7.37
C TRP A 138 -0.57 -5.54 7.96
N ARG A 139 -0.06 -6.13 9.04
CA ARG A 139 -0.71 -7.19 9.80
C ARG A 139 -1.27 -6.63 11.11
N TYR A 140 -2.47 -7.05 11.47
CA TYR A 140 -3.08 -6.71 12.76
C TYR A 140 -2.71 -7.70 13.88
N HIS A 141 -2.66 -7.19 15.11
CA HIS A 141 -2.66 -8.02 16.30
C HIS A 141 -3.99 -8.80 16.41
N GLN A 142 -3.90 -10.05 16.87
CA GLN A 142 -5.08 -10.87 17.13
C GLN A 142 -5.91 -10.33 18.31
N GLY A 143 -7.23 -10.50 18.22
CA GLY A 143 -8.16 -10.27 19.35
C GLY A 143 -8.42 -8.80 19.70
N ARG A 144 -8.08 -7.86 18.81
CA ARG A 144 -8.46 -6.45 18.96
C ARG A 144 -9.65 -6.13 18.06
N ASP A 145 -10.53 -5.26 18.55
CA ASP A 145 -11.55 -4.62 17.73
C ASP A 145 -10.87 -3.54 16.89
N VAL A 146 -11.05 -3.59 15.56
CA VAL A 146 -10.35 -2.72 14.61
C VAL A 146 -11.37 -2.10 13.68
N ASP A 147 -11.37 -0.78 13.60
CA ASP A 147 -12.00 -0.06 12.50
C ASP A 147 -11.05 -0.11 11.28
N PHE A 148 -11.29 -1.07 10.39
CA PHE A 148 -10.41 -1.33 9.24
C PHE A 148 -10.37 -0.16 8.26
N GLU A 149 -11.51 0.45 7.97
CA GLU A 149 -11.63 1.60 7.06
C GLU A 149 -10.88 2.82 7.63
N ALA A 150 -11.14 3.15 8.90
CA ALA A 150 -10.44 4.27 9.56
C ALA A 150 -8.93 4.03 9.67
N THR A 151 -8.51 2.77 9.88
CA THR A 151 -7.09 2.41 9.86
C THR A 151 -6.48 2.62 8.49
N TRP A 152 -7.16 2.19 7.43
CA TRP A 152 -6.69 2.35 6.06
C TRP A 152 -6.50 3.83 5.70
N ASP A 153 -7.48 4.67 6.02
CA ASP A 153 -7.41 6.12 5.84
C ASP A 153 -6.23 6.72 6.61
N THR A 154 -6.05 6.33 7.89
CA THR A 154 -4.96 6.81 8.74
C THR A 154 -3.59 6.46 8.15
N VAL A 155 -3.38 5.21 7.73
CA VAL A 155 -2.10 4.77 7.13
C VAL A 155 -1.86 5.48 5.81
N ARG A 156 -2.89 5.65 4.98
CA ARG A 156 -2.80 6.40 3.72
C ARG A 156 -2.38 7.85 3.96
N ASP A 157 -2.95 8.51 4.97
CA ASP A 157 -2.59 9.87 5.34
C ASP A 157 -1.16 9.96 5.88
N VAL A 158 -0.71 8.98 6.68
CA VAL A 158 0.68 8.89 7.13
C VAL A 158 1.65 8.76 5.95
N VAL A 159 1.33 7.88 4.98
CA VAL A 159 2.13 7.70 3.75
C VAL A 159 2.26 9.03 3.00
N LEU A 160 1.13 9.69 2.71
CA LEU A 160 1.12 10.95 1.96
C LEU A 160 1.84 12.06 2.72
N LYS A 161 1.64 12.15 4.04
CA LYS A 161 2.30 13.12 4.91
C LYS A 161 3.81 12.94 4.91
N LYS A 162 4.30 11.71 5.03
CA LYS A 162 5.76 11.44 5.06
C LYS A 162 6.42 11.50 3.71
N PHE A 163 5.66 11.31 2.63
CA PHE A 163 6.16 11.53 1.28
C PHE A 163 6.33 13.03 0.97
N ALA A 164 5.28 13.83 1.22
CA ALA A 164 5.22 15.23 0.79
C ALA A 164 5.77 16.22 1.82
N GLY A 165 5.56 15.99 3.12
CA GLY A 165 5.83 16.94 4.19
C GLY A 165 4.75 18.04 4.30
N PRO A 166 5.05 19.15 5.01
CA PRO A 166 4.16 20.32 5.08
C PRO A 166 3.86 20.91 3.70
N TYR A 167 2.62 21.32 3.47
CA TYR A 167 2.13 21.72 2.14
C TYR A 167 2.78 23.01 1.60
N ASP A 168 3.27 23.87 2.49
CA ASP A 168 3.87 25.16 2.19
C ASP A 168 5.36 25.09 1.81
N LYS A 169 6.08 24.08 2.31
CA LYS A 169 7.56 24.00 2.19
C LYS A 169 8.11 22.61 1.84
N GLY A 170 7.29 21.58 1.92
CA GLY A 170 7.71 20.18 1.81
C GLY A 170 8.67 19.73 2.91
N GLU A 171 9.16 18.49 2.78
CA GLU A 171 10.17 17.92 3.67
C GLU A 171 11.26 17.21 2.84
N TYR A 172 12.52 17.55 3.10
CA TYR A 172 13.65 16.97 2.40
C TYR A 172 13.83 15.49 2.78
N SER A 173 13.92 14.63 1.76
CA SER A 173 14.24 13.21 1.93
C SER A 173 15.64 12.90 1.40
N PRO A 174 16.58 12.49 2.26
CA PRO A 174 17.94 12.13 1.84
C PRO A 174 18.01 10.75 1.19
N SER A 175 17.00 9.90 1.40
CA SER A 175 16.93 8.57 0.79
C SER A 175 15.51 8.01 0.87
N ILE A 176 15.17 7.15 -0.10
CA ILE A 176 13.87 6.45 -0.13
C ILE A 176 13.76 5.49 1.07
N GLN A 177 14.88 4.90 1.48
CA GLN A 177 14.97 4.05 2.67
C GLN A 177 14.54 4.78 3.94
N LYS A 178 14.97 6.05 4.11
CA LYS A 178 14.58 6.87 5.26
C LYS A 178 13.08 7.17 5.25
N THR A 179 12.55 7.61 4.10
CA THR A 179 11.10 7.87 3.95
C THR A 179 10.28 6.61 4.23
N LEU A 180 10.70 5.46 3.68
CA LEU A 180 10.06 4.18 3.91
C LEU A 180 9.99 3.86 5.41
N TYR A 181 11.12 3.95 6.11
CA TYR A 181 11.19 3.65 7.53
C TYR A 181 10.36 4.62 8.37
N ASP A 182 10.35 5.92 8.03
CA ASP A 182 9.57 6.93 8.75
C ASP A 182 8.07 6.72 8.62
N ILE A 183 7.58 6.27 7.45
CA ILE A 183 6.19 5.85 7.25
C ILE A 183 5.87 4.71 8.20
N GLN A 184 6.73 3.68 8.25
CA GLN A 184 6.49 2.51 9.09
C GLN A 184 6.44 2.86 10.57
N VAL A 185 7.44 3.62 11.06
CA VAL A 185 7.51 4.02 12.47
C VAL A 185 6.31 4.88 12.85
N LEU A 186 5.94 5.86 12.02
CA LEU A 186 4.80 6.72 12.33
C LEU A 186 3.47 5.96 12.30
N SER A 187 3.28 5.04 11.34
CA SER A 187 2.07 4.21 11.25
C SER A 187 1.92 3.31 12.47
N LEU A 188 3.01 2.64 12.89
CA LEU A 188 3.01 1.84 14.12
C LEU A 188 2.81 2.72 15.35
N ASN A 189 3.26 3.97 15.38
CA ASN A 189 3.00 4.82 16.55
C ASN A 189 1.53 5.27 16.63
N GLN A 190 0.88 5.52 15.49
CA GLN A 190 -0.49 6.03 15.44
C GLN A 190 -1.57 4.94 15.50
N VAL A 191 -1.26 3.72 15.05
CA VAL A 191 -2.22 2.61 14.99
C VAL A 191 -1.72 1.44 15.84
N PRO A 192 -2.03 1.39 17.15
CA PRO A 192 -1.59 0.35 18.08
C PRO A 192 -1.96 -1.07 17.66
N GLU A 193 -3.00 -1.24 16.86
CA GLU A 193 -3.54 -2.51 16.38
C GLU A 193 -2.63 -3.17 15.34
N ILE A 194 -1.79 -2.40 14.65
CA ILE A 194 -0.84 -2.94 13.66
C ILE A 194 0.35 -3.59 14.38
N GLU A 195 0.62 -4.85 14.07
CA GLU A 195 1.75 -5.64 14.56
C GLU A 195 3.01 -5.44 13.71
N ALA A 196 2.85 -5.48 12.39
CA ALA A 196 3.94 -5.43 11.42
C ALA A 196 3.51 -4.73 10.14
N MET A 197 4.46 -4.09 9.46
CA MET A 197 4.23 -3.35 8.24
C MET A 197 5.36 -3.60 7.24
N GLU A 198 4.99 -4.03 6.04
CA GLU A 198 5.81 -4.20 4.85
C GLU A 198 5.52 -3.04 3.88
N ILE A 199 6.56 -2.42 3.35
CA ILE A 199 6.45 -1.39 2.32
C ILE A 199 7.40 -1.70 1.17
N SER A 200 6.94 -1.45 -0.06
CA SER A 200 7.72 -1.47 -1.29
C SER A 200 7.50 -0.17 -2.06
N LEU A 201 8.59 0.56 -2.30
CA LEU A 201 8.63 1.83 -3.02
C LEU A 201 9.52 1.70 -4.26
N PRO A 202 8.93 1.55 -5.46
CA PRO A 202 9.64 1.76 -6.72
C PRO A 202 10.14 3.21 -6.82
N ASN A 203 11.37 3.42 -7.26
CA ASN A 203 11.90 4.73 -7.62
C ASN A 203 11.72 4.92 -9.13
N ILE A 204 10.59 5.51 -9.51
CA ILE A 204 10.24 5.74 -10.92
C ILE A 204 11.04 6.96 -11.40
N HIS A 205 11.88 6.76 -12.41
CA HIS A 205 12.87 7.75 -12.81
C HIS A 205 12.29 8.82 -13.74
N TYR A 206 12.63 10.06 -13.44
CA TYR A 206 12.45 11.23 -14.29
C TYR A 206 13.83 11.88 -14.45
N PHE A 207 14.50 11.59 -15.57
CA PHE A 207 15.84 12.12 -15.83
C PHE A 207 15.80 13.38 -16.68
N THR A 208 16.66 14.35 -16.37
CA THR A 208 16.84 15.54 -17.21
C THR A 208 17.34 15.12 -18.58
N ILE A 209 16.65 15.58 -19.64
CA ILE A 209 17.08 15.33 -21.01
C ILE A 209 18.31 16.18 -21.30
N ASP A 210 19.43 15.55 -21.67
CA ASP A 210 20.60 16.27 -22.17
C ASP A 210 20.30 16.81 -23.58
N MET A 211 20.29 18.13 -23.70
CA MET A 211 20.06 18.85 -24.96
C MET A 211 21.33 19.48 -25.53
N SER A 212 22.50 19.16 -24.99
CA SER A 212 23.79 19.72 -25.39
C SER A 212 24.10 19.50 -26.88
N GLN A 213 23.69 18.35 -27.43
CA GLN A 213 23.84 18.04 -28.86
C GLN A 213 23.03 18.97 -29.78
N MET A 214 21.99 19.62 -29.27
CA MET A 214 21.20 20.63 -29.98
C MET A 214 21.69 22.06 -29.71
N GLY A 215 22.77 22.24 -28.93
CA GLY A 215 23.26 23.54 -28.50
C GLY A 215 22.37 24.23 -27.46
N LEU A 216 21.50 23.47 -26.76
CA LEU A 216 20.57 23.99 -25.76
C LEU A 216 20.98 23.53 -24.35
N ILE A 217 20.65 24.35 -23.35
CA ILE A 217 20.87 24.03 -21.93
C ILE A 217 19.50 23.75 -21.29
N ASN A 218 19.29 22.52 -20.84
CA ASN A 218 18.10 22.13 -20.10
C ASN A 218 18.34 22.28 -18.59
N ARG A 219 17.66 23.24 -17.95
CA ARG A 219 17.78 23.53 -16.52
C ARG A 219 16.83 22.67 -15.68
N GLU A 220 16.81 21.37 -15.96
CA GLU A 220 15.92 20.39 -15.31
C GLU A 220 14.41 20.67 -15.54
N GLU A 221 14.09 21.42 -16.60
CA GLU A 221 12.72 21.80 -16.97
C GLU A 221 12.04 20.71 -17.81
N VAL A 222 12.82 19.97 -18.61
CA VAL A 222 12.32 18.88 -19.45
C VAL A 222 12.91 17.55 -18.96
N LEU A 223 12.02 16.69 -18.48
CA LEU A 223 12.35 15.40 -17.88
C LEU A 223 11.80 14.25 -18.73
N LEU A 224 12.57 13.17 -18.85
CA LEU A 224 12.17 11.91 -19.46
C LEU A 224 11.63 10.96 -18.39
N PRO A 225 10.32 10.65 -18.38
CA PRO A 225 9.79 9.55 -17.59
C PRO A 225 10.28 8.22 -18.17
N LEU A 226 10.85 7.37 -17.33
CA LEU A 226 11.21 6.01 -17.72
C LEU A 226 10.28 4.99 -17.08
N ASP A 227 9.68 4.14 -17.92
CA ASP A 227 8.87 3.02 -17.45
C ASP A 227 9.75 1.96 -16.78
N ASN A 228 10.93 1.69 -17.35
CA ASN A 228 11.90 0.71 -16.86
C ASN A 228 13.34 1.11 -17.27
N PRO A 229 14.38 0.65 -16.54
CA PRO A 229 14.30 0.02 -15.22
C PRO A 229 13.92 1.05 -14.14
N TYR A 230 13.48 0.57 -12.99
CA TYR A 230 13.29 1.39 -11.79
C TYR A 230 13.98 0.73 -10.59
N GLY A 231 14.53 1.56 -9.70
CA GLY A 231 14.99 1.06 -8.39
C GLY A 231 13.79 0.56 -7.58
N ARG A 232 13.98 -0.44 -6.71
CA ARG A 232 12.92 -0.90 -5.80
C ARG A 232 13.46 -1.01 -4.38
N ILE A 233 12.89 -0.23 -3.48
CA ILE A 233 13.28 -0.19 -2.08
C ILE A 233 12.18 -0.86 -1.27
N THR A 234 12.53 -1.88 -0.49
CA THR A 234 11.58 -2.66 0.31
C THR A 234 12.04 -2.76 1.74
N GLY A 235 11.11 -2.86 2.68
CA GLY A 235 11.45 -3.13 4.07
C GLY A 235 10.23 -3.58 4.86
N THR A 236 10.47 -4.40 5.88
CA THR A 236 9.44 -4.86 6.81
C THR A 236 9.91 -4.64 8.23
N VAL A 237 9.09 -3.97 9.04
CA VAL A 237 9.31 -3.82 10.47
C VAL A 237 8.15 -4.43 11.25
N LYS A 238 8.42 -4.84 12.47
CA LYS A 238 7.41 -5.33 13.41
C LYS A 238 7.63 -4.70 14.78
N ARG A 239 6.57 -4.62 15.57
CA ARG A 239 6.71 -4.23 16.98
C ARG A 239 7.61 -5.21 17.71
N LYS A 240 8.38 -4.70 18.67
CA LYS A 240 9.14 -5.53 19.60
C LYS A 240 8.14 -6.29 20.47
N LEU A 241 8.34 -7.60 20.61
CA LEU A 241 7.56 -8.40 21.56
C LEU A 241 7.79 -7.83 22.96
N THR A 242 6.71 -7.56 23.69
CA THR A 242 6.81 -7.26 25.13
C THR A 242 7.40 -8.49 25.80
N SER A 243 8.60 -8.33 26.37
CA SER A 243 9.24 -9.40 27.14
C SER A 243 8.31 -9.78 28.30
N LYS A 244 7.95 -11.06 28.41
CA LYS A 244 7.34 -11.59 29.63
C LYS A 244 8.46 -11.75 30.65
N LEU A 245 8.84 -10.67 31.33
CA LEU A 245 9.65 -10.70 32.55
C LEU A 245 8.79 -10.21 33.70
#